data_AF-A0A1Q3WCF1-F1
#
_entry.id   AF-A0A1Q3WCF1-F1
#
_cell.length_a   1.000
_cell.length_b   1.000
_cell.length_c   1.000
_cell.angle_alpha   90.00
_cell.angle_beta   90.00
_cell.angle_gamma   90.00
#
_symmetry.space_group_name_H-M   'P 1'
#
loop_
_entity.id
_entity.type
_entity.pdbx_description
1 polymer ?
#
loop_
_entity_poly.entity_id
_entity_poly.type
_entity_poly.pdbx_seq_one_letter_code
_entity_poly.pdbx_strand_id
1 'polypeptide(L)'
;MLNQNKFFKEEKLFKQASIIPLIFFIVLFNLAAMQANTQSNASLSKQPSNMIKVGLTDIPEKEEFNLEYLIKEKAYLKLLENDIIPYLQQKKIKSLTCFMSYAWGDSYHEYWVKRFSEMLHKAGIQVLLDRWAIKKGTVLAEFIKKIGEADWVVVVGTKLYLEKCNKRAENVRDKEPVVKFEAQLIEYLVGYSAQRGDKVIPILLEGTPEEGLPFMLRPKVFIDFSRGDYFEELLKLIRDLYDVDHRDKVFETFIERFKKYAAVAAANITEQERKEFQEKRAKEILKLDKEVSEEIDAYKKELLKKSTD
;
A
#
# COMPACT_ATOMS: atom_id res chain seq x y z
N MET A 1 -0.54 -62.58 13.67
CA MET A 1 -1.92 -62.98 13.31
C MET A 1 -2.65 -61.73 12.84
N LEU A 2 -3.10 -61.74 11.57
CA LEU A 2 -4.28 -61.05 10.98
C LEU A 2 -4.47 -59.52 11.23
N ASN A 3 -4.80 -58.68 10.26
CA ASN A 3 -5.01 -58.81 8.82
C ASN A 3 -5.06 -57.40 8.20
N GLN A 4 -4.78 -57.30 6.91
CA GLN A 4 -4.59 -56.07 6.14
C GLN A 4 -5.90 -55.42 5.59
N ASN A 5 -5.69 -54.18 5.11
CA ASN A 5 -6.30 -53.51 3.92
C ASN A 5 -7.70 -52.88 4.02
N LYS A 6 -7.81 -51.57 3.76
CA LYS A 6 -8.14 -51.00 2.41
C LYS A 6 -8.43 -49.48 2.41
N PHE A 7 -7.88 -48.83 1.38
CA PHE A 7 -8.41 -47.72 0.53
C PHE A 7 -8.50 -46.25 1.02
N PHE A 8 -7.56 -45.46 0.48
CA PHE A 8 -7.71 -44.31 -0.44
C PHE A 8 -8.94 -43.35 -0.35
N LYS A 9 -8.59 -42.05 -0.40
CA LYS A 9 -9.31 -40.86 -0.92
C LYS A 9 -10.30 -40.15 0.03
N GLU A 10 -9.94 -38.91 0.42
CA GLU A 10 -10.75 -37.71 0.14
C GLU A 10 -9.96 -36.41 0.41
N GLU A 11 -9.78 -35.64 -0.67
CA GLU A 11 -9.48 -34.21 -0.65
C GLU A 11 -10.73 -33.41 -0.20
N LYS A 12 -10.50 -32.13 0.16
CA LYS A 12 -11.44 -31.05 0.46
C LYS A 12 -11.94 -30.96 1.90
N LEU A 13 -11.34 -30.02 2.62
CA LEU A 13 -12.03 -29.22 3.64
C LEU A 13 -11.41 -27.80 3.70
N PHE A 14 -11.48 -27.06 2.59
CA PHE A 14 -11.39 -25.59 2.63
C PHE A 14 -12.81 -25.08 2.90
N LYS A 15 -13.10 -24.78 4.17
CA LYS A 15 -14.37 -24.22 4.62
C LYS A 15 -14.57 -22.84 4.00
N GLN A 16 -15.81 -22.60 3.55
CA GLN A 16 -16.35 -21.35 3.03
C GLN A 16 -15.91 -20.13 3.85
N ALA A 17 -15.04 -19.30 3.29
CA ALA A 17 -14.94 -17.91 3.68
C ALA A 17 -15.98 -17.13 2.88
N SER A 18 -16.96 -16.60 3.60
CA SER A 18 -18.03 -15.74 3.09
C SER A 18 -17.48 -14.57 2.26
N ILE A 19 -17.86 -14.51 0.98
CA ILE A 19 -17.50 -13.45 0.01
C ILE A 19 -18.28 -12.13 0.28
N ILE A 20 -19.16 -12.15 1.29
CA ILE A 20 -20.06 -11.06 1.69
C ILE A 20 -19.37 -9.70 1.92
N PRO A 21 -18.15 -9.58 2.50
CA PRO A 21 -17.53 -8.26 2.70
C PRO A 21 -16.98 -7.62 1.42
N LEU A 22 -16.61 -8.43 0.42
CA LEU A 22 -15.95 -7.96 -0.80
C LEU A 22 -16.97 -7.45 -1.82
N ILE A 23 -18.12 -8.12 -1.92
CA ILE A 23 -19.23 -7.75 -2.80
C ILE A 23 -19.91 -6.45 -2.32
N PHE A 24 -20.00 -6.24 -1.01
CA PHE A 24 -20.60 -5.02 -0.43
C PHE A 24 -19.82 -3.74 -0.78
N PHE A 25 -18.49 -3.83 -0.93
CA PHE A 25 -17.64 -2.69 -1.28
C PHE A 25 -17.76 -2.29 -2.76
N ILE A 26 -17.93 -3.25 -3.67
CA ILE A 26 -18.04 -3.01 -5.12
C ILE A 26 -19.41 -2.41 -5.46
N VAL A 27 -20.48 -2.84 -4.78
CA VAL A 27 -21.85 -2.34 -5.02
C VAL A 27 -22.03 -0.89 -4.53
N LEU A 28 -21.47 -0.52 -3.36
CA LEU A 28 -21.60 0.86 -2.85
C LEU A 28 -20.86 1.88 -3.73
N PHE A 29 -19.74 1.49 -4.33
CA PHE A 29 -18.92 2.40 -5.13
C PHE A 29 -19.55 2.73 -6.49
N ASN A 30 -20.19 1.74 -7.13
CA ASN A 30 -20.89 1.96 -8.40
C ASN A 30 -22.17 2.80 -8.24
N LEU A 31 -22.88 2.65 -7.11
CA LEU A 31 -24.08 3.44 -6.84
C LEU A 31 -23.77 4.93 -6.59
N ALA A 32 -22.64 5.22 -5.93
CA ALA A 32 -22.18 6.59 -5.72
C ALA A 32 -21.72 7.26 -7.04
N ALA A 33 -21.10 6.49 -7.94
CA ALA A 33 -20.68 6.98 -9.26
C ALA A 33 -21.87 7.33 -10.18
N MET A 34 -22.97 6.57 -10.11
CA MET A 34 -24.17 6.87 -10.91
C MET A 34 -24.95 8.11 -10.41
N GLN A 35 -24.98 8.36 -9.10
CA GLN A 35 -25.63 9.55 -8.52
C GLN A 35 -24.84 10.84 -8.77
N ALA A 36 -23.51 10.77 -8.83
CA ALA A 36 -22.67 11.93 -9.16
C ALA A 36 -22.83 12.39 -10.63
N ASN A 37 -23.16 11.46 -11.54
CA ASN A 37 -23.19 11.73 -12.98
C ASN A 37 -24.51 12.36 -13.47
N THR A 38 -25.53 12.49 -12.61
CA THR A 38 -26.85 13.02 -12.98
C THR A 38 -27.08 14.48 -12.56
N GLN A 39 -26.17 15.12 -11.82
CA GLN A 39 -26.41 16.46 -11.24
C GLN A 39 -25.37 17.56 -11.52
N SER A 40 -24.44 17.42 -12.48
CA SER A 40 -23.54 18.55 -12.81
C SER A 40 -23.26 18.75 -14.30
N ASN A 41 -24.33 18.86 -15.10
CA ASN A 41 -24.27 19.57 -16.37
C ASN A 41 -24.81 21.00 -16.20
N ALA A 42 -23.94 21.92 -15.75
CA ALA A 42 -24.11 23.35 -15.98
C ALA A 42 -22.76 24.10 -15.89
N SER A 43 -22.36 24.67 -17.03
CA SER A 43 -21.38 25.76 -17.25
C SER A 43 -19.88 25.54 -17.01
N LEU A 44 -19.13 25.69 -18.11
CA LEU A 44 -17.68 25.67 -18.31
C LEU A 44 -16.93 26.85 -17.68
N SER A 45 -15.68 26.64 -17.25
CA SER A 45 -14.52 27.30 -17.90
C SER A 45 -13.21 26.53 -17.62
N LYS A 46 -12.34 26.50 -18.64
CA LYS A 46 -11.12 25.69 -18.78
C LYS A 46 -9.97 26.21 -17.91
N GLN A 47 -9.19 25.29 -17.34
CA GLN A 47 -7.76 25.11 -17.67
C GLN A 47 -7.34 23.65 -17.46
N PRO A 48 -6.65 22.99 -18.41
CA PRO A 48 -6.06 21.68 -18.17
C PRO A 48 -4.72 21.89 -17.46
N SER A 49 -4.65 21.65 -16.16
CA SER A 49 -3.36 21.49 -15.50
C SER A 49 -2.79 20.13 -15.90
N ASN A 50 -2.06 20.10 -17.01
CA ASN A 50 -1.07 19.06 -17.30
C ASN A 50 -0.02 19.11 -16.19
N MET A 51 -0.28 18.45 -15.06
CA MET A 51 0.74 18.11 -14.07
C MET A 51 1.01 16.62 -14.17
N ILE A 52 2.15 16.30 -14.78
CA ILE A 52 2.76 14.98 -14.75
C ILE A 52 3.04 14.68 -13.26
N LYS A 53 2.25 13.80 -12.66
CA LYS A 53 2.42 13.34 -11.27
C LYS A 53 3.57 12.32 -11.22
N VAL A 54 4.80 12.80 -11.27
CA VAL A 54 6.00 11.97 -11.13
C VAL A 54 6.07 11.47 -9.67
N GLY A 55 5.96 10.15 -9.47
CA GLY A 55 5.96 9.44 -8.17
C GLY A 55 4.69 8.63 -7.86
N LEU A 56 3.53 9.05 -8.39
CA LEU A 56 2.25 8.31 -8.33
C LEU A 56 2.06 7.35 -9.52
N THR A 57 3.10 7.07 -10.29
CA THR A 57 3.01 6.31 -11.55
C THR A 57 3.37 4.83 -11.40
N ASP A 58 4.04 4.43 -10.33
CA ASP A 58 4.57 3.07 -10.22
C ASP A 58 3.58 2.09 -9.59
N ILE A 59 2.73 2.56 -8.68
CA ILE A 59 1.54 1.82 -8.23
C ILE A 59 0.34 2.48 -8.92
N PRO A 60 -0.13 2.02 -10.08
CA PRO A 60 -1.19 2.70 -10.82
C PRO A 60 -2.48 2.88 -10.00
N GLU A 61 -3.25 3.92 -10.35
CA GLU A 61 -4.60 4.10 -9.84
C GLU A 61 -5.39 2.79 -10.03
N LYS A 62 -6.01 2.27 -8.96
CA LYS A 62 -6.97 1.16 -9.02
C LYS A 62 -6.46 -0.14 -9.69
N GLU A 63 -5.46 -0.79 -9.11
CA GLU A 63 -5.04 -2.15 -9.54
C GLU A 63 -4.61 -2.26 -11.02
N GLU A 64 -4.43 -1.17 -11.77
CA GLU A 64 -4.06 -1.15 -13.19
C GLU A 64 -2.56 -1.42 -13.43
N PHE A 65 -1.96 -2.33 -12.65
CA PHE A 65 -0.54 -2.69 -12.77
C PHE A 65 -0.20 -3.09 -14.20
N ASN A 66 0.76 -2.38 -14.80
CA ASN A 66 1.29 -2.74 -16.09
C ASN A 66 2.11 -4.05 -15.98
N LEU A 67 2.29 -4.72 -17.11
CA LEU A 67 2.95 -6.02 -17.15
C LEU A 67 4.37 -5.98 -16.56
N GLU A 68 5.09 -4.89 -16.80
CA GLU A 68 6.45 -4.69 -16.28
C GLU A 68 6.47 -4.67 -14.75
N TYR A 69 5.57 -3.91 -14.12
CA TYR A 69 5.45 -3.87 -12.66
C TYR A 69 5.21 -5.27 -12.08
N LEU A 70 4.28 -6.04 -12.64
CA LEU A 70 3.97 -7.38 -12.11
C LEU A 70 5.13 -8.36 -12.27
N ILE A 71 5.87 -8.25 -13.37
CA ILE A 71 7.09 -9.04 -13.61
C ILE A 71 8.17 -8.66 -12.59
N LYS A 72 8.34 -7.37 -12.30
CA LYS A 72 9.25 -6.87 -11.26
C LYS A 72 8.81 -7.30 -9.86
N GLU A 73 7.54 -7.18 -9.50
CA GLU A 73 7.00 -7.65 -8.22
C GLU A 73 7.31 -9.13 -8.02
N LYS A 74 7.03 -9.96 -9.03
CA LYS A 74 7.29 -11.40 -8.95
C LYS A 74 8.78 -11.72 -8.75
N ALA A 75 9.66 -11.00 -9.41
CA ALA A 75 11.11 -11.20 -9.23
C ALA A 75 11.61 -10.70 -7.89
N TYR A 76 11.13 -9.55 -7.44
CA TYR A 76 11.40 -9.01 -6.12
C TYR A 76 10.99 -10.02 -5.04
N LEU A 77 9.78 -10.59 -5.13
CA LEU A 77 9.29 -11.57 -4.16
C LEU A 77 10.13 -12.85 -4.16
N LYS A 78 10.53 -13.34 -5.34
CA LYS A 78 11.44 -14.49 -5.43
C LYS A 78 12.82 -14.19 -4.83
N LEU A 79 13.35 -12.99 -5.05
CA LEU A 79 14.62 -12.56 -4.48
C LEU A 79 14.52 -12.43 -2.95
N LEU A 80 13.41 -11.91 -2.44
CA LEU A 80 13.14 -11.86 -1.00
C LEU A 80 13.15 -13.26 -0.39
N GLU A 81 12.32 -14.16 -0.92
CA GLU A 81 12.06 -15.48 -0.36
C GLU A 81 13.31 -16.38 -0.41
N ASN A 82 14.01 -16.40 -1.55
CA ASN A 82 15.09 -17.36 -1.76
C ASN A 82 16.45 -16.88 -1.25
N ASP A 83 16.67 -15.55 -1.15
CA ASP A 83 18.00 -15.01 -0.89
C ASP A 83 18.03 -14.06 0.32
N ILE A 84 17.19 -13.01 0.31
CA ILE A 84 17.29 -11.94 1.31
C ILE A 84 16.82 -12.42 2.68
N ILE A 85 15.65 -13.05 2.78
CA ILE A 85 15.11 -13.52 4.07
C ILE A 85 16.05 -14.56 4.71
N PRO A 86 16.52 -15.60 3.98
CA PRO A 86 17.51 -16.53 4.52
C PRO A 86 18.80 -15.84 5.00
N TYR A 87 19.30 -14.86 4.24
CA TYR A 87 20.48 -14.09 4.63
C TYR A 87 20.26 -13.29 5.93
N LEU A 88 19.12 -12.60 6.06
CA LEU A 88 18.77 -11.83 7.27
C LEU A 88 18.61 -12.76 8.50
N GLN A 89 18.01 -13.94 8.31
CA GLN A 89 17.87 -14.95 9.37
C GLN A 89 19.21 -15.50 9.83
N GLN A 90 20.16 -15.76 8.91
CA GLN A 90 21.51 -16.20 9.25
C GLN A 90 22.26 -15.19 10.12
N LYS A 91 22.02 -13.89 9.89
CA LYS A 91 22.56 -12.80 10.72
C LYS A 91 21.87 -12.67 12.09
N LYS A 92 20.92 -13.56 12.43
CA LYS A 92 20.12 -13.55 13.66
C LYS A 92 19.40 -12.22 13.88
N ILE A 93 18.99 -11.56 12.79
CA ILE A 93 18.27 -10.30 12.89
C ILE A 93 16.83 -10.59 13.33
N LYS A 94 16.38 -9.92 14.39
CA LYS A 94 15.02 -10.07 14.92
C LYS A 94 13.99 -9.57 13.90
N SER A 95 12.74 -10.04 14.03
CA SER A 95 11.63 -9.38 13.34
C SER A 95 11.50 -7.95 13.85
N LEU A 96 11.35 -7.02 12.91
CA LEU A 96 11.29 -5.59 13.18
C LEU A 96 9.86 -5.09 13.14
N THR A 97 9.59 -4.08 13.94
CA THR A 97 8.33 -3.34 13.93
C THR A 97 8.52 -1.97 13.31
N CYS A 98 7.63 -1.58 12.42
CA CYS A 98 7.70 -0.28 11.77
C CYS A 98 6.32 0.40 11.79
N PHE A 99 6.27 1.64 12.27
CA PHE A 99 5.06 2.45 12.20
C PHE A 99 5.06 3.32 10.94
N MET A 100 3.95 3.32 10.20
CA MET A 100 3.75 4.17 9.03
C MET A 100 3.05 5.48 9.41
N SER A 101 3.75 6.59 9.25
CA SER A 101 3.17 7.94 9.30
C SER A 101 2.89 8.43 7.89
N TYR A 102 1.63 8.70 7.59
CA TYR A 102 1.21 9.18 6.27
C TYR A 102 -0.04 10.05 6.41
N ALA A 103 -0.47 10.70 5.32
CA ALA A 103 -1.62 11.60 5.35
C ALA A 103 -2.89 10.88 4.90
N TRP A 104 -4.02 11.14 5.58
CA TRP A 104 -5.33 10.63 5.14
C TRP A 104 -6.01 11.55 4.14
N GLY A 105 -7.04 11.05 3.45
CA GLY A 105 -7.91 11.89 2.61
C GLY A 105 -7.50 11.97 1.14
N ASP A 106 -6.43 11.27 0.77
CA ASP A 106 -6.14 10.91 -0.61
C ASP A 106 -6.19 9.37 -0.72
N SER A 107 -7.18 8.87 -1.46
CA SER A 107 -7.43 7.42 -1.58
C SER A 107 -6.33 6.68 -2.32
N TYR A 108 -5.64 7.36 -3.24
CA TYR A 108 -4.53 6.79 -3.96
C TYR A 108 -3.31 6.64 -3.04
N HIS A 109 -2.98 7.69 -2.29
CA HIS A 109 -1.90 7.66 -1.31
C HIS A 109 -2.16 6.59 -0.23
N GLU A 110 -3.40 6.51 0.26
CA GLU A 110 -3.83 5.45 1.18
C GLU A 110 -3.64 4.03 0.59
N TYR A 111 -4.00 3.83 -0.68
CA TYR A 111 -3.77 2.56 -1.38
C TYR A 111 -2.28 2.24 -1.52
N TRP A 112 -1.47 3.22 -1.93
CA TRP A 112 -0.02 3.08 -2.05
C TRP A 112 0.61 2.66 -0.72
N VAL A 113 0.26 3.34 0.37
CA VAL A 113 0.79 3.04 1.71
C VAL A 113 0.37 1.65 2.17
N LYS A 114 -0.86 1.23 1.86
CA LYS A 114 -1.32 -0.14 2.15
C LYS A 114 -0.47 -1.17 1.41
N ARG A 115 -0.27 -1.01 0.10
CA ARG A 115 0.55 -1.93 -0.71
C ARG A 115 2.00 -1.94 -0.24
N PHE A 116 2.57 -0.78 0.01
CA PHE A 116 3.90 -0.65 0.58
C PHE A 116 4.05 -1.38 1.92
N SER A 117 3.06 -1.25 2.81
CA SER A 117 3.01 -1.96 4.09
C SER A 117 2.96 -3.49 3.89
N GLU A 118 2.18 -3.97 2.93
CA GLU A 118 2.13 -5.40 2.57
C GLU A 118 3.49 -5.90 2.05
N MET A 119 4.20 -5.09 1.26
CA MET A 119 5.52 -5.44 0.73
C MET A 119 6.59 -5.52 1.82
N LEU A 120 6.56 -4.60 2.80
CA LEU A 120 7.40 -4.69 4.00
C LEU A 120 7.05 -5.91 4.84
N HIS A 121 5.76 -6.26 4.96
CA HIS A 121 5.33 -7.46 5.67
C HIS A 121 5.87 -8.74 5.04
N LYS A 122 5.85 -8.84 3.70
CA LYS A 122 6.47 -9.95 2.97
C LYS A 122 7.99 -10.04 3.19
N ALA A 123 8.65 -8.93 3.54
CA ALA A 123 10.06 -8.90 3.94
C ALA A 123 10.31 -9.24 5.42
N GLY A 124 9.28 -9.67 6.17
CA GLY A 124 9.39 -10.05 7.58
C GLY A 124 9.25 -8.91 8.59
N ILE A 125 8.86 -7.72 8.13
CA ILE A 125 8.70 -6.52 8.98
C ILE A 125 7.24 -6.39 9.40
N GLN A 126 6.99 -6.31 10.70
CA GLN A 126 5.66 -6.07 11.25
C GLN A 126 5.29 -4.60 11.13
N VAL A 127 4.37 -4.28 10.21
CA VAL A 127 3.93 -2.91 9.98
C VAL A 127 2.73 -2.54 10.85
N LEU A 128 2.88 -1.46 11.63
CA LEU A 128 1.82 -0.81 12.37
C LEU A 128 1.22 0.30 11.49
N LEU A 129 0.08 0.00 10.86
CA LEU A 129 -0.70 0.97 10.10
C LEU A 129 -1.86 1.49 10.95
N ASP A 130 -2.03 2.80 10.99
CA ASP A 130 -3.07 3.47 11.77
C ASP A 130 -4.49 3.00 11.41
N ARG A 131 -4.85 2.86 10.14
CA ARG A 131 -6.16 2.33 9.70
C ARG A 131 -6.37 0.84 9.99
N TRP A 132 -5.30 0.06 10.20
CA TRP A 132 -5.42 -1.33 10.62
C TRP A 132 -5.55 -1.47 12.14
N ALA A 133 -4.88 -0.58 12.88
CA ALA A 133 -4.76 -0.68 14.33
C ALA A 133 -5.77 0.18 15.11
N ILE A 134 -6.29 1.25 14.51
CA ILE A 134 -7.22 2.18 15.17
C ILE A 134 -8.67 1.72 14.94
N LYS A 135 -9.30 1.24 16.01
CA LYS A 135 -10.75 0.99 16.08
C LYS A 135 -11.46 2.17 16.76
N LYS A 136 -12.76 2.33 16.53
CA LYS A 136 -13.58 3.26 17.33
C LYS A 136 -13.40 2.93 18.81
N GLY A 137 -13.02 3.92 19.62
CA GLY A 137 -12.67 3.74 21.04
C GLY A 137 -11.18 3.58 21.34
N THR A 138 -10.30 3.61 20.33
CA THR A 138 -8.84 3.62 20.56
C THR A 138 -8.42 4.87 21.33
N VAL A 139 -7.72 4.67 22.44
CA VAL A 139 -7.14 5.77 23.22
C VAL A 139 -5.85 6.22 22.55
N LEU A 140 -5.78 7.48 22.13
CA LEU A 140 -4.61 8.05 21.44
C LEU A 140 -3.31 7.82 22.22
N ALA A 141 -3.33 7.95 23.55
CA ALA A 141 -2.15 7.75 24.39
C ALA A 141 -1.58 6.33 24.29
N GLU A 142 -2.43 5.30 24.23
CA GLU A 142 -2.00 3.91 24.04
C GLU A 142 -1.42 3.69 22.64
N PHE A 143 -2.00 4.34 21.64
CA PHE A 143 -1.49 4.27 20.27
C PHE A 143 -0.12 4.93 20.13
N ILE A 144 0.04 6.13 20.70
CA ILE A 144 1.32 6.83 20.79
C ILE A 144 2.39 5.98 21.50
N LYS A 145 2.01 5.28 22.57
CA LYS A 145 2.92 4.35 23.25
C LYS A 145 3.43 3.26 22.31
N LYS A 146 2.55 2.63 21.52
CA LYS A 146 2.95 1.63 20.52
C LYS A 146 3.91 2.19 19.46
N ILE A 147 3.72 3.43 19.04
CA ILE A 147 4.66 4.11 18.13
C ILE A 147 6.03 4.27 18.77
N GLY A 148 6.08 4.66 20.05
CA GLY A 148 7.33 4.76 20.81
C GLY A 148 8.04 3.41 21.03
N GLU A 149 7.28 2.30 21.05
CA GLU A 149 7.79 0.94 21.16
C GLU A 149 8.29 0.37 19.82
N ALA A 150 7.91 0.98 18.68
CA ALA A 150 8.35 0.53 17.37
C ALA A 150 9.88 0.67 17.19
N ASP A 151 10.46 -0.24 16.41
CA ASP A 151 11.87 -0.16 16.03
C ASP A 151 12.09 1.06 15.12
N TRP A 152 11.18 1.26 14.17
CA TRP A 152 11.25 2.32 13.17
C TRP A 152 9.94 3.07 12.99
N VAL A 153 10.04 4.33 12.58
CA VAL A 153 8.93 5.17 12.13
C VAL A 153 9.23 5.64 10.72
N VAL A 154 8.47 5.18 9.73
CA VAL A 154 8.58 5.65 8.35
C VAL A 154 7.59 6.79 8.12
N VAL A 155 8.08 7.93 7.68
CA VAL A 155 7.26 9.10 7.34
C VAL A 155 7.14 9.19 5.83
N VAL A 156 5.92 9.03 5.32
CA VAL A 156 5.63 9.09 3.88
C VAL A 156 5.31 10.52 3.48
N GLY A 157 6.33 11.19 2.96
CA GLY A 157 6.28 12.58 2.51
C GLY A 157 5.49 12.75 1.21
N THR A 158 4.45 13.56 1.28
CA THR A 158 3.62 14.02 0.16
C THR A 158 3.24 15.48 0.36
N LYS A 159 2.74 16.13 -0.69
CA LYS A 159 2.27 17.52 -0.57
C LYS A 159 1.17 17.64 0.49
N LEU A 160 0.24 16.69 0.49
CA LEU A 160 -0.83 16.60 1.48
C LEU A 160 -0.30 16.42 2.90
N TYR A 161 0.72 15.58 3.09
CA TYR A 161 1.35 15.40 4.40
C TYR A 161 1.94 16.69 4.95
N LEU A 162 2.71 17.42 4.12
CA LEU A 162 3.29 18.70 4.52
C LEU A 162 2.20 19.74 4.79
N GLU A 163 1.17 19.82 3.95
CA GLU A 163 0.04 20.72 4.18
C GLU A 163 -0.62 20.48 5.53
N LYS A 164 -0.88 19.22 5.90
CA LYS A 164 -1.47 18.87 7.20
C LYS A 164 -0.53 19.19 8.36
N CYS A 165 0.76 18.97 8.19
CA CYS A 165 1.78 19.37 9.16
C CYS A 165 1.82 20.89 9.38
N ASN A 166 1.59 21.69 8.34
CA ASN A 166 1.60 23.15 8.41
C ASN A 166 0.27 23.73 8.93
N LYS A 167 -0.87 23.17 8.48
CA LYS A 167 -2.23 23.53 8.94
C LYS A 167 -2.45 23.23 10.44
N ARG A 168 -1.52 22.52 11.07
CA ARG A 168 -1.34 22.33 12.52
C ARG A 168 -1.42 23.62 13.34
N ALA A 169 -1.13 24.79 12.72
CA ALA A 169 -1.19 26.09 13.39
C ALA A 169 -2.62 26.67 13.54
N GLU A 170 -3.60 26.23 12.74
CA GLU A 170 -4.90 26.88 12.65
C GLU A 170 -6.06 25.92 12.99
N ASN A 171 -6.57 26.08 14.22
CA ASN A 171 -7.89 25.66 14.72
C ASN A 171 -8.31 24.18 14.53
N VAL A 172 -8.04 23.37 15.56
CA VAL A 172 -8.48 21.96 15.68
C VAL A 172 -9.83 21.80 16.41
N ARG A 173 -10.39 22.87 16.98
CA ARG A 173 -11.51 22.80 17.95
C ARG A 173 -12.82 22.27 17.35
N ASP A 174 -13.11 22.58 16.08
CA ASP A 174 -14.39 22.26 15.43
C ASP A 174 -14.33 21.09 14.43
N LYS A 175 -13.23 20.33 14.43
CA LYS A 175 -13.05 19.20 13.50
C LYS A 175 -13.64 17.90 14.04
N GLU A 176 -14.01 17.01 13.13
CA GLU A 176 -14.45 15.65 13.47
C GLU A 176 -13.39 14.90 14.30
N PRO A 177 -13.78 13.96 15.19
CA PRO A 177 -12.84 13.25 16.07
C PRO A 177 -11.67 12.58 15.34
N VAL A 178 -11.91 12.06 14.12
CA VAL A 178 -10.88 11.41 13.29
C VAL A 178 -9.82 12.42 12.82
N VAL A 179 -10.25 13.59 12.38
CA VAL A 179 -9.36 14.67 11.93
C VAL A 179 -8.58 15.27 13.12
N LYS A 180 -9.21 15.34 14.30
CA LYS A 180 -8.52 15.72 15.54
C LYS A 180 -7.44 14.71 15.92
N PHE A 181 -7.75 13.42 15.83
CA PHE A 181 -6.79 12.35 16.11
C PHE A 181 -5.59 12.39 15.15
N GLU A 182 -5.84 12.51 13.84
CA GLU A 182 -4.78 12.63 12.83
C GLU A 182 -3.86 13.82 13.12
N ALA A 183 -4.44 14.99 13.44
CA ALA A 183 -3.66 16.18 13.77
C ALA A 183 -2.77 15.97 15.02
N GLN A 184 -3.31 15.36 16.08
CA GLN A 184 -2.55 15.05 17.30
C GLN A 184 -1.45 13.99 17.06
N LEU A 185 -1.70 13.04 16.17
CA LEU A 185 -0.73 12.02 15.79
C LEU A 185 0.43 12.63 14.99
N ILE A 186 0.12 13.44 13.98
CA ILE A 186 1.13 14.23 13.24
C ILE A 186 1.90 15.13 14.21
N GLU A 187 1.22 15.73 15.19
CA GLU A 187 1.85 16.57 16.21
C GLU A 187 2.91 15.80 17.01
N TYR A 188 2.53 14.64 17.52
CA TYR A 188 3.43 13.73 18.21
C TYR A 188 4.62 13.34 17.33
N LEU A 189 4.38 12.97 16.06
CA LEU A 189 5.42 12.44 15.17
C LEU A 189 6.44 13.50 14.77
N VAL A 190 6.01 14.74 14.52
CA VAL A 190 6.94 15.85 14.25
C VAL A 190 7.80 16.15 15.50
N GLY A 191 7.21 16.13 16.69
CA GLY A 191 7.96 16.29 17.94
C GLY A 191 8.92 15.13 18.22
N TYR A 192 8.45 13.90 17.99
CA TYR A 192 9.22 12.67 18.11
C TYR A 192 10.44 12.68 17.17
N SER A 193 10.26 13.14 15.93
CA SER A 193 11.32 13.26 14.94
C SER A 193 12.43 14.24 15.35
N ALA A 194 12.07 15.31 16.07
CA ALA A 194 13.02 16.29 16.58
C ALA A 194 13.83 15.76 17.79
N GLN A 195 13.26 14.87 18.60
CA GLN A 195 13.84 14.41 19.87
C GLN A 195 14.49 13.02 19.81
N ARG A 196 13.99 12.12 18.95
CA ARG A 196 14.43 10.70 18.81
C ARG A 196 14.72 10.36 17.36
N GLY A 197 15.45 11.27 16.69
CA GLY A 197 15.57 11.32 15.24
C GLY A 197 16.10 10.05 14.56
N ASP A 198 16.89 9.22 15.23
CA ASP A 198 17.58 8.09 14.58
C ASP A 198 16.61 6.99 14.14
N LYS A 199 15.44 6.88 14.79
CA LYS A 199 14.40 5.88 14.44
C LYS A 199 13.46 6.35 13.34
N VAL A 200 13.53 7.62 12.93
CA VAL A 200 12.60 8.19 11.96
C VAL A 200 13.25 8.20 10.58
N ILE A 201 12.67 7.43 9.66
CA ILE A 201 13.11 7.33 8.27
C ILE A 201 12.10 8.08 7.38
N PRO A 202 12.45 9.28 6.89
CA PRO A 202 11.64 9.93 5.87
C PRO A 202 11.76 9.20 4.54
N ILE A 203 10.63 9.02 3.86
CA ILE A 203 10.58 8.66 2.45
C ILE A 203 9.82 9.76 1.69
N LEU A 204 10.27 10.08 0.48
CA LEU A 204 9.61 11.04 -0.39
C LEU A 204 8.82 10.28 -1.45
N LEU A 205 7.50 10.46 -1.47
CA LEU A 205 6.61 9.82 -2.44
C LEU A 205 6.12 10.80 -3.51
N GLU A 206 5.95 12.08 -3.15
CA GLU A 206 5.44 13.10 -4.06
C GLU A 206 6.10 14.46 -3.79
N GLY A 207 6.47 15.16 -4.86
CA GLY A 207 7.03 16.51 -4.82
C GLY A 207 8.54 16.55 -4.61
N THR A 208 9.07 17.71 -4.23
CA THR A 208 10.45 17.84 -3.73
C THR A 208 10.49 17.65 -2.20
N PRO A 209 11.67 17.50 -1.58
CA PRO A 209 11.78 17.48 -0.12
C PRO A 209 11.12 18.69 0.56
N GLU A 210 11.19 19.87 -0.06
CA GLU A 210 10.58 21.10 0.45
C GLU A 210 9.05 21.09 0.36
N GLU A 211 8.51 20.38 -0.63
CA GLU A 211 7.08 20.26 -0.89
C GLU A 211 6.43 19.09 -0.15
N GLY A 212 7.18 18.02 0.12
CA GLY A 212 6.66 16.76 0.68
C GLY A 212 7.05 16.48 2.13
N LEU A 213 8.13 17.09 2.64
CA LEU A 213 8.65 16.80 3.98
C LEU A 213 8.59 18.02 4.92
N PRO A 214 8.14 17.82 6.18
CA PRO A 214 8.24 18.83 7.23
C PRO A 214 9.68 19.32 7.40
N PHE A 215 9.85 20.61 7.74
CA PHE A 215 11.16 21.25 7.90
C PHE A 215 12.13 20.44 8.79
N MET A 216 11.64 19.84 9.88
CA MET A 216 12.44 19.05 10.82
C MET A 216 13.02 17.76 10.21
N LEU A 217 12.43 17.22 9.14
CA LEU A 217 12.88 16.00 8.46
C LEU A 217 13.79 16.28 7.26
N ARG A 218 13.81 17.50 6.74
CA ARG A 218 14.61 17.86 5.55
C ARG A 218 16.13 17.65 5.71
N PRO A 219 16.74 17.87 6.90
CA PRO A 219 18.16 17.59 7.09
C PRO A 219 18.50 16.09 7.16
N LYS A 220 17.50 15.21 7.27
CA LYS A 220 17.74 13.76 7.35
C LYS A 220 17.89 13.17 5.96
N VAL A 221 18.72 12.14 5.86
CA VAL A 221 18.75 11.29 4.67
C VAL A 221 17.38 10.63 4.52
N PHE A 222 16.81 10.71 3.32
CA PHE A 222 15.52 10.13 2.97
C PHE A 222 15.67 9.22 1.76
N ILE A 223 14.70 8.33 1.57
CA ILE A 223 14.60 7.47 0.38
C ILE A 223 13.60 8.10 -0.59
N ASP A 224 13.99 8.27 -1.84
CA ASP A 224 13.19 8.95 -2.85
C ASP A 224 12.45 7.95 -3.76
N PHE A 225 11.19 7.66 -3.40
CA PHE A 225 10.29 6.85 -4.21
C PHE A 225 9.62 7.65 -5.34
N SER A 226 9.86 8.96 -5.45
CA SER A 226 9.23 9.78 -6.49
C SER A 226 9.93 9.66 -7.85
N ARG A 227 11.19 9.20 -7.88
CA ARG A 227 12.04 9.21 -9.08
C ARG A 227 12.74 7.88 -9.42
N GLY A 228 12.88 6.98 -8.44
CA GLY A 228 13.58 5.70 -8.59
C GLY A 228 12.66 4.54 -8.97
N ASP A 229 13.24 3.38 -9.31
CA ASP A 229 12.47 2.14 -9.42
C ASP A 229 11.96 1.73 -8.04
N TYR A 230 10.64 1.59 -7.91
CA TYR A 230 9.97 1.25 -6.65
C TYR A 230 10.62 0.09 -5.87
N PHE A 231 10.96 -1.00 -6.55
CA PHE A 231 11.49 -2.20 -5.88
C PHE A 231 12.96 -2.06 -5.52
N GLU A 232 13.74 -1.29 -6.29
CA GLU A 232 15.10 -0.93 -5.90
C GLU A 232 15.11 -0.08 -4.62
N GLU A 233 14.28 0.97 -4.57
CA GLU A 233 14.17 1.83 -3.40
C GLU A 233 13.62 1.06 -2.18
N LEU A 234 12.71 0.12 -2.41
CA LEU A 234 12.23 -0.78 -1.36
C LEU A 234 13.32 -1.70 -0.81
N LEU A 235 14.20 -2.24 -1.66
CA LEU A 235 15.35 -3.05 -1.22
C LEU A 235 16.33 -2.22 -0.38
N LYS A 236 16.60 -0.97 -0.79
CA LYS A 236 17.42 -0.03 0.00
C LYS A 236 16.80 0.25 1.35
N LEU A 237 15.48 0.50 1.40
CA LEU A 237 14.78 0.68 2.67
C LEU A 237 14.85 -0.56 3.55
N ILE A 238 14.70 -1.77 2.99
CA ILE A 238 14.79 -3.02 3.75
C ILE A 238 16.19 -3.17 4.35
N ARG A 239 17.25 -2.88 3.60
CA ARG A 239 18.63 -2.85 4.11
C ARG A 239 18.72 -1.94 5.34
N ASP A 240 18.22 -0.72 5.21
CA ASP A 240 18.34 0.33 6.22
C ASP A 240 17.50 -0.01 7.47
N LEU A 241 16.27 -0.54 7.29
CA LEU A 241 15.44 -1.01 8.40
C LEU A 241 16.09 -2.18 9.16
N TYR A 242 16.72 -3.11 8.46
CA TYR A 242 17.45 -4.22 9.10
C TYR A 242 18.85 -3.85 9.61
N ASP A 243 19.24 -2.56 9.54
CA ASP A 243 20.54 -2.05 9.95
C ASP A 243 21.70 -2.85 9.33
N VAL A 244 21.54 -3.22 8.05
CA VAL A 244 22.58 -3.92 7.29
C VAL A 244 23.57 -2.87 6.77
N ASP A 245 24.85 -3.03 7.10
CA ASP A 245 25.92 -2.12 6.69
C ASP A 245 25.90 -1.88 5.16
N HIS A 246 25.98 -0.62 4.73
CA HIS A 246 26.01 -0.24 3.32
C HIS A 246 27.21 -0.82 2.53
N ARG A 247 28.23 -1.33 3.22
CA ARG A 247 29.39 -2.01 2.64
C ARG A 247 29.20 -3.52 2.55
N ASP A 248 28.06 -4.04 2.99
CA ASP A 248 27.75 -5.46 2.90
C ASP A 248 27.62 -5.89 1.44
N LYS A 249 28.69 -6.49 0.93
CA LYS A 249 28.78 -6.92 -0.46
C LYS A 249 27.71 -7.94 -0.82
N VAL A 250 27.25 -8.76 0.13
CA VAL A 250 26.21 -9.75 -0.14
C VAL A 250 24.89 -9.03 -0.40
N PHE A 251 24.51 -8.10 0.47
CA PHE A 251 23.26 -7.35 0.27
C PHE A 251 23.29 -6.49 -1.00
N GLU A 252 24.41 -5.83 -1.28
CA GLU A 252 24.58 -5.06 -2.53
C GLU A 252 24.46 -5.95 -3.78
N THR A 253 24.90 -7.22 -3.72
CA THR A 253 24.67 -8.14 -4.85
C THR A 253 23.19 -8.43 -5.12
N PHE A 254 22.34 -8.40 -4.09
CA PHE A 254 20.89 -8.57 -4.27
C PHE A 254 20.27 -7.38 -5.00
N ILE A 255 20.64 -6.16 -4.61
CA ILE A 255 20.20 -4.93 -5.27
C ILE A 255 20.65 -4.92 -6.73
N GLU A 256 21.93 -5.21 -6.99
CA GLU A 256 22.47 -5.24 -8.35
C GLU A 256 21.86 -6.35 -9.22
N ARG A 257 21.55 -7.51 -8.62
CA ARG A 257 20.84 -8.59 -9.33
C ARG A 257 19.43 -8.16 -9.71
N PHE A 258 18.72 -7.45 -8.82
CA PHE A 258 17.39 -6.92 -9.12
C PHE A 258 17.44 -5.85 -10.21
N LYS A 259 18.38 -4.90 -10.15
CA LYS A 259 18.56 -3.87 -11.19
C LYS A 259 18.76 -4.47 -12.57
N LYS A 260 19.65 -5.47 -12.68
CA LYS A 260 19.88 -6.20 -13.94
C LYS A 260 18.61 -6.87 -14.43
N TYR A 261 17.88 -7.54 -13.54
CA TYR A 261 16.60 -8.15 -13.88
C TYR A 261 15.59 -7.11 -14.39
N ALA A 262 15.44 -5.98 -13.68
CA ALA A 262 14.50 -4.92 -14.03
C ALA A 262 14.82 -4.34 -15.42
N ALA A 263 16.10 -4.08 -15.71
CA ALA A 263 16.54 -3.60 -17.02
C ALA A 263 16.26 -4.62 -18.15
N VAL A 264 16.53 -5.90 -17.90
CA VAL A 264 16.26 -6.99 -18.85
C VAL A 264 14.76 -7.18 -19.08
N ALA A 265 13.95 -7.10 -18.02
CA ALA A 265 12.50 -7.18 -18.13
C ALA A 265 11.94 -6.04 -18.99
N ALA A 266 12.34 -4.79 -18.71
CA ALA A 266 11.91 -3.64 -19.49
C ALA A 266 12.30 -3.75 -20.98
N ALA A 267 13.50 -4.26 -21.29
CA ALA A 267 13.98 -4.39 -22.66
C ALA A 267 13.32 -5.52 -23.47
N ASN A 268 12.85 -6.58 -22.82
CA ASN A 268 12.35 -7.78 -23.49
C ASN A 268 10.82 -7.90 -23.54
N ILE A 269 10.08 -7.04 -22.84
CA ILE A 269 8.62 -7.03 -22.97
C ILE A 269 8.25 -6.40 -24.31
N THR A 270 7.67 -7.21 -25.19
CA THR A 270 7.22 -6.78 -26.51
C THR A 270 5.89 -6.01 -26.43
N GLU A 271 5.61 -5.21 -27.46
CA GLU A 271 4.33 -4.51 -27.57
C GLU A 271 3.14 -5.47 -27.72
N GLN A 272 3.38 -6.63 -28.33
CA GLN A 272 2.38 -7.69 -28.45
C GLN A 272 2.03 -8.27 -27.07
N GLU A 273 3.03 -8.62 -26.26
CA GLU A 273 2.79 -9.13 -24.89
C GLU A 273 2.06 -8.09 -24.02
N ARG A 274 2.38 -6.79 -24.16
CA ARG A 274 1.62 -5.72 -23.49
C ARG A 274 0.16 -5.73 -23.90
N LYS A 275 -0.14 -5.82 -25.20
CA LYS A 275 -1.53 -5.85 -25.71
C LYS A 275 -2.27 -7.11 -25.25
N GLU A 276 -1.66 -8.28 -25.40
CA GLU A 276 -2.25 -9.55 -24.96
C GLU A 276 -2.56 -9.54 -23.46
N PHE A 277 -1.68 -8.97 -22.65
CA PHE A 277 -1.91 -8.80 -21.22
C PHE A 277 -3.10 -7.87 -20.94
N GLN A 278 -3.18 -6.72 -21.60
CA GLN A 278 -4.32 -5.79 -21.45
C GLN A 278 -5.64 -6.42 -21.90
N GLU A 279 -5.65 -7.13 -23.03
CA GLU A 279 -6.84 -7.84 -23.51
C GLU A 279 -7.29 -8.94 -22.55
N LYS A 280 -6.34 -9.70 -22.00
CA LYS A 280 -6.63 -10.73 -21.00
C LYS A 280 -7.26 -10.11 -19.76
N ARG A 281 -6.69 -9.02 -19.25
CA ARG A 281 -7.26 -8.30 -18.10
C ARG A 281 -8.67 -7.75 -18.40
N ALA A 282 -8.87 -7.15 -19.56
CA ALA A 282 -10.19 -6.64 -19.96
C ALA A 282 -11.24 -7.76 -20.01
N LYS A 283 -10.87 -8.96 -20.49
CA LYS A 283 -11.74 -10.14 -20.49
C LYS A 283 -12.07 -10.62 -19.08
N GLU A 284 -11.09 -10.61 -18.17
CA GLU A 284 -11.29 -10.98 -16.75
C GLU A 284 -12.23 -10.00 -16.04
N ILE A 285 -12.07 -8.69 -16.28
CA ILE A 285 -12.98 -7.65 -15.75
C ILE A 285 -14.40 -7.86 -16.29
N LEU A 286 -14.55 -8.04 -17.60
CA LEU A 286 -15.87 -8.27 -18.20
C LEU A 286 -16.55 -9.54 -17.65
N LYS A 287 -15.77 -10.57 -17.35
CA LYS A 287 -16.27 -11.80 -16.71
C LYS A 287 -16.78 -11.52 -15.30
N LEU A 288 -16.01 -10.79 -14.49
CA LEU A 288 -16.40 -10.38 -13.13
C LEU A 288 -17.68 -9.52 -13.15
N ASP A 289 -17.77 -8.54 -14.05
CA ASP A 289 -18.95 -7.69 -14.19
C ASP A 289 -20.20 -8.51 -14.49
N LYS A 290 -20.07 -9.53 -15.35
CA LYS A 290 -21.15 -10.45 -15.65
C LYS A 290 -21.57 -11.27 -14.43
N GLU A 291 -20.60 -11.84 -13.69
CA GLU A 291 -20.87 -12.60 -12.46
C GLU A 291 -21.60 -11.74 -11.41
N VAL A 292 -21.16 -10.49 -11.20
CA VAL A 292 -21.80 -9.54 -10.29
C VAL A 292 -23.20 -9.16 -10.76
N SER A 293 -23.40 -8.94 -12.06
CA SER A 293 -24.71 -8.64 -12.63
C SER A 293 -25.71 -9.78 -12.41
N GLU A 294 -25.28 -11.03 -12.63
CA GLU A 294 -26.10 -12.22 -12.39
C GLU A 294 -26.47 -12.37 -10.91
N GLU A 295 -25.54 -12.06 -9.99
CA GLU A 295 -25.75 -12.07 -8.55
C GLU A 295 -26.78 -11.00 -8.12
N ILE A 296 -26.65 -9.76 -8.63
CA ILE A 296 -27.60 -8.68 -8.37
C ILE A 296 -29.01 -9.06 -8.84
N ASP A 297 -29.14 -9.70 -10.00
CA ASP A 297 -30.44 -10.13 -10.52
C ASP A 297 -31.05 -11.27 -9.70
N ALA A 298 -30.22 -12.16 -9.13
CA ALA A 298 -30.69 -13.15 -8.17
C ALA A 298 -31.25 -12.49 -6.89
N TYR A 299 -30.57 -11.47 -6.36
CA TYR A 299 -31.04 -10.71 -5.19
C TYR A 299 -32.37 -9.99 -5.45
N LYS A 300 -32.53 -9.36 -6.62
CA LYS A 300 -33.81 -8.73 -7.01
C LYS A 300 -34.95 -9.75 -7.02
N LYS A 301 -34.72 -10.94 -7.56
CA LYS A 301 -35.73 -12.02 -7.62
C LYS A 301 -36.11 -12.53 -6.23
N GLU A 302 -35.15 -12.66 -5.30
CA GLU A 302 -35.44 -13.08 -3.93
C GLU A 302 -36.30 -12.05 -3.19
N LEU A 303 -36.00 -10.76 -3.32
CA LEU A 303 -36.76 -9.67 -2.69
C LEU A 303 -38.19 -9.59 -3.22
N LEU A 304 -38.39 -9.76 -4.53
CA LEU A 304 -39.72 -9.77 -5.13
C LEU A 304 -40.57 -10.94 -4.64
N LYS A 305 -39.99 -12.14 -4.45
CA LYS A 305 -40.71 -13.30 -3.89
C LYS A 305 -41.16 -13.09 -2.45
N LYS A 306 -40.34 -12.45 -1.61
CA LYS A 306 -40.69 -12.14 -0.21
C LYS A 306 -41.75 -11.04 -0.06
N SER A 307 -42.01 -10.25 -1.10
CA SER A 307 -43.05 -9.20 -1.09
C SER A 307 -44.44 -9.68 -1.49
N THR A 308 -44.55 -10.92 -1.95
CA THR A 308 -45.81 -11.56 -2.39
C THR A 308 -46.39 -12.56 -1.37
N ASP A 309 -45.72 -12.75 -0.24
CA ASP A 309 -46.18 -13.51 0.95
C ASP A 309 -46.60 -12.53 2.07
#